data_AF-A0A3D4BUX3-F1
#
_entry.id   AF-A0A3D4BUX3-F1
#
_cell.length_a   1.000
_cell.length_b   1.000
_cell.length_c   1.000
_cell.angle_alpha   90.00
_cell.angle_beta   90.00
_cell.angle_gamma   90.00
#
_symmetry.space_group_name_H-M   'P 1'
#
loop_
_entity.id
_entity.type
_entity.pdbx_description
1 polymer ?
#
loop_
_entity_poly.entity_id
_entity_poly.type
_entity_poly.pdbx_seq_one_letter_code
_entity_poly.pdbx_strand_id
1 'polypeptide(L)' 'MMDQMLGEVRIFAGNFAPRGWAFCAGQLLAISQNSALFSLLGTTYGGDGRTTFALPDLRGRAPIGVGQGPG' A
#
# COMPACT_ATOMS: atom_id res chain seq x y z
N MET A 1 18.61 -13.26 1.13
CA MET A 1 18.27 -11.82 1.13
C MET A 1 16.82 -11.74 0.70
N MET A 2 15.91 -11.27 1.56
CA MET A 2 14.49 -11.22 1.22
C MET A 2 14.32 -10.14 0.14
N ASP A 3 13.96 -10.55 -1.08
CA ASP A 3 13.71 -9.61 -2.17
C ASP A 3 12.48 -8.76 -1.80
N GLN A 4 12.66 -7.45 -1.77
CA GLN A 4 11.60 -6.50 -1.40
C GLN A 4 10.76 -6.25 -2.64
N MET A 5 9.56 -6.83 -2.71
CA MET A 5 8.70 -6.68 -3.87
C MET A 5 7.90 -5.38 -3.80
N LEU A 6 7.78 -4.68 -4.92
CA LEU A 6 6.92 -3.49 -5.01
C LEU A 6 5.46 -3.88 -4.69
N GLY A 7 4.83 -3.10 -3.81
CA GLY A 7 3.46 -3.37 -3.34
C GLY A 7 3.37 -4.30 -2.13
N GLU A 8 4.50 -4.75 -1.58
CA GLU A 8 4.49 -5.50 -0.32
C GLU A 8 4.05 -4.64 0.88
N VAL A 9 3.37 -5.26 1.83
CA VAL A 9 2.99 -4.62 3.10
C VAL A 9 3.77 -5.29 4.22
N ARG A 10 4.42 -4.48 5.06
CA ARG A 10 5.16 -4.97 6.24
C ARG A 10 4.74 -4.23 7.49
N ILE A 11 4.64 -4.98 8.58
CA ILE A 11 4.51 -4.40 9.92
C ILE A 11 5.84 -3.78 10.29
N PHE A 12 5.81 -2.51 10.70
CA PHE A 12 6.99 -1.74 11.04
C PHE A 12 6.81 -1.10 12.42
N ALA A 13 7.80 -1.28 13.31
CA ALA A 13 7.73 -0.81 14.69
C ALA A 13 8.18 0.65 14.86
N GLY A 14 8.73 1.29 13.81
CA GLY A 14 9.17 2.69 13.85
C GLY A 14 8.06 3.68 13.47
N ASN A 15 8.30 4.95 13.78
CA ASN A 15 7.35 6.05 13.53
C ASN A 15 7.70 6.90 12.28
N PHE A 16 8.50 6.37 11.36
CA PHE A 16 8.81 7.01 10.07
C PHE A 16 8.74 5.99 8.94
N ALA A 17 8.50 6.44 7.72
CA ALA A 17 8.58 5.58 6.54
C ALA A 17 10.03 5.58 6.00
N PRO A 18 10.71 4.42 5.93
CA PRO A 18 12.02 4.33 5.28
C PRO A 18 11.96 4.76 3.81
N ARG A 19 13.12 5.05 3.21
CA ARG A 19 13.18 5.40 1.78
C ARG A 19 12.61 4.25 0.93
N GLY A 20 11.71 4.59 0.00
CA GLY A 20 11.02 3.62 -0.86
C GLY A 20 9.79 3.00 -0.22
N TRP A 21 9.44 3.40 1.00
CA TRP A 21 8.26 2.95 1.73
C TRP A 21 7.32 4.11 2.01
N ALA A 22 6.05 3.78 2.20
CA ALA A 22 5.04 4.69 2.70
C ALA A 22 4.20 3.95 3.74
N PHE A 23 3.65 4.69 4.70
CA PHE A 23 2.70 4.11 5.63
C PHE A 23 1.42 3.69 4.91
N CYS A 24 0.78 2.61 5.37
CA CYS A 24 -0.57 2.28 4.93
C CYS A 24 -1.58 3.10 5.75
N ALA A 25 -1.67 4.40 5.47
CA ALA A 25 -2.51 5.35 6.20
C ALA A 25 -3.57 6.04 5.30
N GLY A 26 -3.90 5.45 4.15
CA GLY A 26 -4.92 5.98 3.24
C GLY A 26 -4.50 7.24 2.45
N GLN A 27 -3.22 7.60 2.42
CA GLN A 27 -2.80 8.80 1.68
C GLN A 27 -2.92 8.62 0.16
N LEU A 28 -3.22 9.72 -0.52
CA LEU A 28 -3.19 9.83 -1.98
C LEU A 28 -1.77 10.08 -2.47
N LEU A 29 -1.35 9.33 -3.48
CA LEU A 29 -0.07 9.46 -4.16
C LEU A 29 -0.28 9.83 -5.62
N ALA A 30 0.64 10.64 -6.16
CA ALA A 30 0.64 10.99 -7.57
C ALA A 30 1.02 9.77 -8.43
N ILE A 31 0.18 9.47 -9.43
CA ILE A 31 0.42 8.39 -10.40
C ILE A 31 1.70 8.64 -11.19
N SER A 32 1.95 9.90 -11.56
CA SER A 32 3.14 10.29 -12.34
C SER A 32 4.47 9.93 -11.68
N GLN A 33 4.51 9.87 -10.34
CA GLN A 33 5.71 9.53 -9.57
C GLN A 33 5.75 8.06 -9.14
N ASN A 34 4.63 7.34 -9.20
CA ASN A 34 4.48 5.99 -8.66
C ASN A 34 3.75 5.05 -9.64
N SER A 35 4.04 5.20 -10.94
CA SER A 35 3.35 4.49 -12.02
C SER A 35 3.38 2.97 -11.86
N ALA A 36 4.52 2.41 -11.45
CA ALA A 36 4.65 0.97 -11.22
C ALA A 36 3.78 0.47 -10.05
N LEU A 37 3.68 1.25 -8.96
CA LEU A 37 2.83 0.89 -7.82
C LEU A 37 1.35 1.05 -8.17
N PHE A 38 1.00 2.09 -8.94
CA PHE A 38 -0.34 2.28 -9.46
C PHE A 38 -0.78 1.12 -10.36
N SER A 39 0.09 0.59 -11.21
CA SER A 39 -0.23 -0.60 -12.04
C SER A 39 -0.60 -1.84 -11.21
N LEU A 40 -0.16 -1.91 -9.94
CA LEU A 40 -0.48 -3.01 -9.03
C LEU A 40 -1.77 -2.75 -8.23
N LEU A 41 -1.92 -1.55 -7.66
CA LEU A 41 -3.03 -1.25 -6.75
C LEU A 41 -4.27 -0.67 -7.46
N GLY A 42 -4.07 -0.04 -8.63
CA GLY A 42 -5.09 0.74 -9.31
C GLY A 42 -5.72 1.78 -8.37
N THR A 43 -7.03 1.92 -8.45
CA THR A 43 -7.83 2.76 -7.55
C THR A 43 -8.53 1.97 -6.46
N THR A 44 -8.08 0.73 -6.16
CA THR A 44 -8.73 -0.19 -5.21
C THR A 44 -8.98 0.45 -3.84
N TYR A 45 -8.07 1.32 -3.39
CA TYR A 45 -8.18 2.01 -2.10
C TYR A 45 -8.66 3.46 -2.23
N GLY A 46 -8.97 3.93 -3.43
CA GLY A 46 -9.41 5.30 -3.73
C GLY A 46 -8.48 6.06 -4.68
N GLY A 47 -8.72 7.38 -4.78
CA GLY A 47 -8.11 8.28 -5.76
C GLY A 47 -8.94 8.43 -7.04
N ASP A 48 -8.48 9.31 -7.94
CA ASP A 48 -9.21 9.65 -9.18
C ASP A 48 -8.83 8.77 -10.38
N GLY A 49 -7.78 7.93 -10.24
CA GLY A 49 -7.27 7.06 -11.30
C GLY A 49 -6.68 7.79 -12.51
N ARG A 50 -6.55 9.12 -12.44
CA ARG A 50 -6.03 9.98 -13.51
C ARG A 50 -4.76 10.69 -13.08
N THR A 51 -4.78 11.29 -11.89
CA THR A 51 -3.64 11.99 -11.31
C THR A 51 -3.18 11.33 -10.02
N THR A 52 -4.08 10.66 -9.30
CA THR A 52 -3.85 10.10 -7.98
C THR A 52 -4.45 8.72 -7.78
N PHE A 53 -3.86 7.96 -6.88
CA PHE A 53 -4.39 6.73 -6.32
C PHE A 53 -4.12 6.70 -4.83
N ALA A 54 -4.91 5.94 -4.07
CA ALA A 54 -4.73 5.81 -2.63
C ALA A 54 -3.97 4.53 -2.26
N LEU A 55 -3.25 4.60 -1.15
CA LEU A 55 -2.73 3.43 -0.45
C LEU A 55 -3.80 2.86 0.51
N PRO A 56 -3.64 1.60 0.97
CA PRO A 56 -4.50 1.06 2.03
C PRO A 56 -4.47 1.93 3.29
N ASP A 57 -5.56 1.92 4.06
CA ASP A 57 -5.58 2.43 5.43
C ASP A 57 -5.66 1.26 6.41
N LEU A 58 -4.53 0.97 7.05
CA LEU A 58 -4.37 -0.09 8.04
C LEU A 58 -4.25 0.45 9.46
N ARG A 59 -4.51 1.75 9.70
CA ARG A 59 -4.48 2.30 11.05
C ARG A 59 -5.58 1.67 11.90
N GLY A 60 -5.18 1.03 13.00
CA GLY A 60 -6.11 0.28 13.86
C GLY A 60 -6.66 -1.01 13.23
N ARG A 61 -6.06 -1.50 12.14
CA ARG A 61 -6.48 -2.74 11.45
C ARG A 61 -5.31 -3.71 11.35
N ALA A 62 -5.61 -5.00 11.47
CA ALA A 62 -4.66 -6.06 11.16
C ALA A 62 -4.91 -6.58 9.74
N PRO A 63 -3.88 -6.77 8.91
CA PRO A 63 -4.05 -7.47 7.64
C PRO A 63 -4.44 -8.93 7.90
N ILE A 64 -5.46 -9.41 7.20
CA ILE A 64 -5.91 -10.80 7.23
C ILE A 64 -5.71 -11.39 5.83
N GLY A 65 -5.32 -12.67 5.78
CA GLY A 65 -5.17 -13.39 4.52
C GLY A 65 -6.45 -13.34 3.68
N VAL A 66 -6.30 -13.26 2.37
CA VAL A 66 -7.45 -13.31 1.45
C VAL A 66 -8.04 -14.72 1.41
N GLY A 67 -9.38 -14.82 1.44
CA GLY A 67 -10.11 -16.09 1.32
C GLY A 67 -11.06 -16.38 2.50
N GLN A 68 -11.72 -17.53 2.44
CA GLN A 68 -12.70 -18.00 3.43
C GLN A 68 -12.24 -19.35 4.04
N GLY A 69 -10.94 -19.51 4.27
CA GLY A 69 -10.40 -20.73 4.89
C GLY A 69 -11.01 -20.97 6.27
N PRO A 70 -11.08 -22.23 6.74
CA PRO A 70 -11.78 -22.58 7.99
C PRO A 70 -11.17 -22.01 9.28
N GLY A 71 -10.06 -21.27 9.21
CA GLY A 71 -9.29 -20.78 10.36
C GLY A 71 -8.09 -21.68 10.64
#